data_AF-A0A5E5BUA7-F1
#
_entry.id   AF-A0A5E5BUA7-F1
#
_cell.length_a   1.000
_cell.length_b   1.000
_cell.length_c   1.000
_cell.angle_alpha   90.00
_cell.angle_beta   90.00
_cell.angle_gamma   90.00
#
_symmetry.space_group_name_H-M   'P 1'
#
loop_
_entity.id
_entity.type
_entity.pdbx_description
1 polymer ?
#
loop_
_entity_poly.entity_id
_entity_poly.type
_entity_poly.pdbx_seq_one_letter_code
_entity_poly.pdbx_strand_id
1 'polypeptide(L)'
;MPVERREGKAGGAGEPERAGNADVGSANGAHDAEALARELLAAAEALEAASKTAAPAGMASYDLRVRIRDGDTPVFGPGRLTLLRAIEATGSISAAARRMGMSYRRAWLLVEAMNHEFREPLVSRHIGGVSGGGAQLTPFAQNLTAHYDTLIKEIRSLLDAHVPTFDAYLKGGKAVDPDEV
;
A
#
# COMPACT_ATOMS: atom_id res chain seq x y z
N MET A 1 59.76 -2.19 58.36
CA MET A 1 60.14 -3.52 57.87
C MET A 1 58.93 -4.44 57.99
N PRO A 2 58.58 -5.23 56.96
CA PRO A 2 59.22 -5.32 55.62
C PRO A 2 58.99 -4.01 54.81
N VAL A 3 59.29 -3.78 53.51
CA VAL A 3 59.65 -4.56 52.29
C VAL A 3 58.50 -5.40 51.69
N GLU A 4 58.49 -5.83 50.42
CA GLU A 4 59.47 -5.71 49.31
C GLU A 4 58.79 -5.28 47.98
N ARG A 5 59.54 -5.12 46.88
CA ARG A 5 59.13 -4.48 45.62
C ARG A 5 58.69 -5.46 44.51
N ARG A 6 58.01 -4.93 43.48
CA ARG A 6 58.30 -5.01 42.02
C ARG A 6 57.25 -4.13 41.29
N GLU A 7 57.58 -2.99 40.67
CA GLU A 7 58.32 -2.73 39.41
C GLU A 7 57.57 -3.09 38.10
N GLY A 8 57.50 -2.11 37.17
CA GLY A 8 56.88 -2.19 35.83
C GLY A 8 55.76 -1.14 35.62
N LYS A 9 56.02 0.17 35.47
CA LYS A 9 56.63 0.93 34.36
C LYS A 9 55.75 1.04 33.10
N ALA A 10 55.29 2.27 32.82
CA ALA A 10 54.85 2.90 31.53
C ALA A 10 53.94 2.09 30.56
N GLY A 11 52.89 2.63 29.94
CA GLY A 11 52.60 4.04 29.62
C GLY A 11 52.65 4.25 28.10
N GLY A 12 51.53 4.64 27.49
CA GLY A 12 51.44 4.90 26.04
C GLY A 12 50.01 4.80 25.52
N ALA A 13 49.50 5.88 24.92
CA ALA A 13 48.23 5.89 24.19
C ALA A 13 48.44 5.47 22.72
N GLY A 14 47.39 4.95 22.09
CA GLY A 14 47.33 4.64 20.66
C GLY A 14 45.93 4.18 20.26
N GLU A 15 45.42 4.65 19.12
CA GLU A 15 44.02 4.47 18.70
C GLU A 15 43.58 3.00 18.45
N PRO A 16 42.26 2.72 18.56
CA PRO A 16 41.67 1.49 18.07
C PRO A 16 41.32 1.60 16.58
N GLU A 17 42.07 0.93 15.71
CA GLU A 17 41.68 0.78 14.29
C GLU A 17 41.82 -0.68 13.82
N ARG A 18 40.68 -1.34 13.55
CA ARG A 18 40.33 -1.92 12.24
C ARG A 18 39.05 -2.76 12.31
N ALA A 19 38.17 -2.53 11.34
CA ALA A 19 36.91 -3.26 11.19
C ALA A 19 37.15 -4.68 10.66
N GLY A 20 36.52 -5.67 11.29
CA GLY A 20 36.25 -6.98 10.70
C GLY A 20 34.77 -7.06 10.30
N ASN A 21 34.49 -7.26 9.01
CA ASN A 21 33.14 -7.20 8.45
C ASN A 21 32.75 -8.55 7.82
N ALA A 22 31.85 -9.29 8.47
CA ALA A 22 31.05 -10.43 7.98
C ALA A 22 30.16 -10.86 9.16
N ASP A 23 28.83 -10.98 9.08
CA ASP A 23 28.05 -11.73 8.09
C ASP A 23 26.60 -11.18 8.05
N VAL A 24 26.05 -10.95 6.86
CA VAL A 24 24.70 -10.36 6.65
C VAL A 24 23.76 -11.43 6.09
N GLY A 25 23.49 -12.45 6.90
CA GLY A 25 22.61 -13.56 6.57
C GLY A 25 21.11 -13.27 6.72
N SER A 26 20.56 -12.23 6.07
CA SER A 26 19.09 -12.04 6.00
C SER A 26 18.60 -11.12 4.85
N ALA A 27 19.04 -11.38 3.61
CA ALA A 27 18.65 -10.58 2.44
C ALA A 27 17.37 -11.07 1.70
N ASN A 28 16.95 -12.33 1.87
CA ASN A 28 15.91 -12.91 1.01
C ASN A 28 14.47 -12.43 1.31
N GLY A 29 14.07 -12.27 2.58
CA GLY A 29 12.67 -11.96 2.91
C GLY A 29 12.17 -10.59 2.39
N ALA A 30 13.08 -9.65 2.14
CA ALA A 30 12.74 -8.36 1.54
C ALA A 30 12.37 -8.51 0.04
N HIS A 31 12.99 -9.44 -0.67
CA HIS A 31 12.69 -9.70 -2.08
C HIS A 31 11.33 -10.38 -2.27
N ASP A 32 10.95 -11.29 -1.37
CA ASP A 32 9.63 -11.93 -1.39
C ASP A 32 8.50 -10.92 -1.10
N ALA A 33 8.70 -10.04 -0.12
CA ALA A 33 7.78 -8.95 0.18
C ALA A 33 7.70 -7.92 -0.96
N GLU A 34 8.82 -7.62 -1.63
CA GLU A 34 8.84 -6.71 -2.78
C GLU A 34 8.18 -7.33 -4.02
N ALA A 35 8.29 -8.65 -4.21
CA ALA A 35 7.59 -9.40 -5.26
C ALA A 35 6.07 -9.36 -5.04
N LEU A 36 5.58 -9.78 -3.87
CA LEU A 36 4.16 -9.67 -3.48
C LEU A 36 3.65 -8.22 -3.56
N ALA A 37 4.48 -7.25 -3.22
CA ALA A 37 4.15 -5.83 -3.29
C ALA A 37 4.03 -5.29 -4.73
N ARG A 38 4.85 -5.79 -5.66
CA ARG A 38 4.72 -5.50 -7.10
C ARG A 38 3.52 -6.25 -7.69
N GLU A 39 3.32 -7.50 -7.29
CA GLU A 39 2.19 -8.33 -7.69
C GLU A 39 0.85 -7.73 -7.23
N LEU A 40 0.76 -7.19 -6.01
CA LEU A 40 -0.44 -6.48 -5.52
C LEU A 40 -0.70 -5.13 -6.21
N LEU A 41 0.35 -4.40 -6.62
CA LEU A 41 0.18 -3.15 -7.36
C LEU A 41 -0.18 -3.44 -8.83
N ALA A 42 0.52 -4.38 -9.45
CA ALA A 42 0.17 -4.93 -10.76
C ALA A 42 -1.22 -5.57 -10.73
N ALA A 43 -1.68 -6.14 -9.61
CA ALA A 43 -3.04 -6.64 -9.43
C ALA A 43 -4.06 -5.52 -9.15
N ALA A 44 -3.65 -4.33 -8.73
CA ALA A 44 -4.52 -3.15 -8.63
C ALA A 44 -4.66 -2.47 -10.00
N GLU A 45 -3.55 -2.26 -10.71
CA GLU A 45 -3.52 -1.83 -12.11
C GLU A 45 -4.17 -2.86 -13.03
N ALA A 46 -4.02 -4.15 -12.75
CA ALA A 46 -4.75 -5.23 -13.41
C ALA A 46 -6.14 -5.47 -12.83
N LEU A 47 -6.57 -4.86 -11.72
CA LEU A 47 -8.00 -4.77 -11.40
C LEU A 47 -8.65 -3.69 -12.26
N GLU A 48 -7.97 -2.55 -12.39
CA GLU A 48 -8.35 -1.44 -13.27
C GLU A 48 -8.27 -1.84 -14.76
N ALA A 49 -7.37 -2.77 -15.12
CA ALA A 49 -7.25 -3.34 -16.47
C ALA A 49 -7.99 -4.67 -16.68
N ALA A 50 -8.38 -5.42 -15.64
CA ALA A 50 -9.27 -6.59 -15.78
C ALA A 50 -10.75 -6.20 -15.76
N SER A 51 -11.10 -5.09 -15.13
CA SER A 51 -12.32 -4.35 -15.49
C SER A 51 -12.34 -3.98 -16.98
N LYS A 52 -11.16 -3.82 -17.59
CA LYS A 52 -10.93 -3.63 -19.02
C LYS A 52 -10.56 -4.92 -19.77
N THR A 53 -10.68 -6.10 -19.15
CA THR A 53 -10.75 -7.36 -19.92
C THR A 53 -12.07 -7.31 -20.67
N ALA A 54 -12.00 -7.01 -21.96
CA ALA A 54 -13.18 -7.00 -22.80
C ALA A 54 -13.87 -8.36 -22.70
N ALA A 55 -15.06 -8.39 -22.11
CA ALA A 55 -15.93 -9.56 -22.20
C ALA A 55 -16.13 -9.89 -23.69
N PRO A 56 -16.20 -11.18 -24.06
CA PRO A 56 -16.36 -11.57 -25.45
C PRO A 56 -17.61 -10.91 -26.03
N ALA A 57 -17.53 -10.45 -27.29
CA ALA A 57 -18.60 -9.68 -27.92
C ALA A 57 -19.94 -10.43 -27.85
N GLY A 58 -20.89 -9.87 -27.10
CA GLY A 58 -22.16 -10.52 -26.76
C GLY A 58 -22.41 -10.68 -25.25
N MET A 59 -21.39 -10.51 -24.41
CA MET A 59 -21.51 -10.47 -22.94
C MET A 59 -21.25 -9.05 -22.41
N ALA A 60 -22.05 -8.61 -21.45
CA ALA A 60 -21.92 -7.32 -20.78
C ALA A 60 -20.87 -7.35 -19.66
N SER A 61 -20.20 -6.22 -19.44
CA SER A 61 -19.18 -6.03 -18.39
C SER A 61 -19.18 -4.59 -17.87
N TYR A 62 -18.52 -4.33 -16.75
CA TYR A 62 -18.54 -3.03 -16.09
C TYR A 62 -17.17 -2.52 -15.61
N ASP A 63 -17.03 -1.19 -15.49
CA ASP A 63 -15.97 -0.51 -14.76
C ASP A 63 -16.57 0.25 -13.58
N LEU A 64 -15.99 0.03 -12.38
CA LEU A 64 -16.48 0.57 -11.12
C LEU A 64 -15.40 1.43 -10.46
N ARG A 65 -15.64 2.75 -10.43
CA ARG A 65 -14.75 3.74 -9.80
C ARG A 65 -15.51 4.60 -8.80
N VAL A 66 -15.69 4.09 -7.58
CA VAL A 66 -16.31 4.86 -6.49
C VAL A 66 -15.32 5.89 -5.94
N ARG A 67 -15.80 7.10 -5.66
CA ARG A 67 -15.05 8.16 -4.96
C ARG A 67 -15.95 8.80 -3.92
N ILE A 68 -15.47 8.90 -2.69
CA ILE A 68 -16.15 9.60 -1.61
C ILE A 68 -15.82 11.09 -1.73
N ARG A 69 -16.83 11.95 -1.56
CA ARG A 69 -16.71 13.40 -1.63
C ARG A 69 -17.20 14.03 -0.33
N ASP A 70 -16.54 15.09 0.08
CA ASP A 70 -17.06 16.05 1.05
C ASP A 70 -17.40 17.33 0.28
N GLY A 71 -18.70 17.64 0.17
CA GLY A 71 -19.22 18.58 -0.82
C GLY A 71 -18.70 18.28 -2.23
N ASP A 72 -17.99 19.24 -2.81
CA ASP A 72 -17.35 19.09 -4.13
C ASP A 72 -15.90 18.59 -4.11
N THR A 73 -15.33 18.34 -2.93
CA THR A 73 -13.95 17.87 -2.76
C THR A 73 -13.91 16.35 -2.73
N PRO A 74 -13.21 15.66 -3.66
CA PRO A 74 -13.02 14.20 -3.54
C PRO A 74 -12.04 13.90 -2.40
N VAL A 75 -12.51 13.25 -1.34
CA VAL A 75 -11.74 12.94 -0.11
C VAL A 75 -11.26 11.49 -0.03
N PHE A 76 -11.94 10.53 -0.68
CA PHE A 76 -11.50 9.12 -0.70
C PHE A 76 -11.80 8.41 -2.02
N GLY A 77 -11.13 7.29 -2.29
CA GLY A 77 -11.27 6.53 -3.53
C GLY A 77 -10.04 5.66 -3.82
N PRO A 78 -10.00 4.98 -4.99
CA PRO A 78 -9.05 3.90 -5.25
C PRO A 78 -7.59 4.35 -5.16
N GLY A 79 -7.21 5.50 -5.73
CA GLY A 79 -5.83 5.98 -5.68
C GLY A 79 -5.31 6.31 -4.27
N ARG A 80 -6.19 6.78 -3.36
CA ARG A 80 -5.85 7.01 -1.94
C ARG A 80 -5.74 5.67 -1.19
N LEU A 81 -6.66 4.74 -1.43
CA LEU A 81 -6.59 3.37 -0.89
C LEU A 81 -5.29 2.65 -1.29
N THR A 82 -4.91 2.69 -2.57
CA THR A 82 -3.68 2.07 -3.07
C THR A 82 -2.44 2.66 -2.40
N LEU A 83 -2.41 3.98 -2.16
CA LEU A 83 -1.31 4.62 -1.43
C LEU A 83 -1.25 4.17 0.04
N LEU A 84 -2.38 4.10 0.73
CA LEU A 84 -2.45 3.62 2.12
C LEU A 84 -1.98 2.16 2.22
N ARG A 85 -2.51 1.26 1.39
CA ARG A 85 -2.06 -0.14 1.34
C ARG A 85 -0.58 -0.28 0.95
N ALA A 86 -0.08 0.60 0.08
CA ALA A 86 1.34 0.61 -0.29
C ALA A 86 2.24 1.05 0.87
N ILE A 87 1.78 1.99 1.72
CA ILE A 87 2.46 2.40 2.96
C ILE A 87 2.41 1.28 3.99
N GLU A 88 1.24 0.68 4.24
CA GLU A 88 1.06 -0.42 5.20
C GLU A 88 2.02 -1.59 4.90
N ALA A 89 2.08 -2.03 3.64
CA ALA A 89 2.94 -3.13 3.21
C ALA A 89 4.44 -2.78 3.08
N THR A 90 4.86 -1.52 3.27
CA THR A 90 6.29 -1.13 3.18
C THR A 90 6.84 -0.42 4.40
N GLY A 91 5.99 0.03 5.33
CA GLY A 91 6.37 0.87 6.45
C GLY A 91 6.97 2.24 6.04
N SER A 92 6.85 2.67 4.77
CA SER A 92 7.55 3.88 4.28
C SER A 92 6.83 4.58 3.13
N ILE A 93 6.55 5.88 3.30
CA ILE A 93 6.02 6.75 2.22
C ILE A 93 6.96 6.76 1.01
N SER A 94 8.28 6.68 1.21
CA SER A 94 9.25 6.69 0.11
C SER A 94 9.20 5.39 -0.73
N ALA A 95 9.00 4.24 -0.07
CA ALA A 95 8.87 2.95 -0.75
C ALA A 95 7.50 2.84 -1.44
N ALA A 96 6.42 3.28 -0.79
CA ALA A 96 5.11 3.39 -1.41
C ALA A 96 5.10 4.28 -2.66
N ALA A 97 5.77 5.44 -2.62
CA ALA A 97 5.90 6.33 -3.77
C ALA A 97 6.63 5.65 -4.95
N ARG A 98 7.76 4.99 -4.68
CA ARG A 98 8.53 4.23 -5.68
C ARG A 98 7.70 3.09 -6.29
N ARG A 99 6.96 2.33 -5.47
CA ARG A 99 6.04 1.29 -5.95
C ARG A 99 5.02 1.87 -6.93
N MET A 100 4.32 2.94 -6.54
CA MET A 100 3.27 3.58 -7.34
C MET A 100 3.78 4.44 -8.52
N GLY A 101 5.04 4.31 -8.92
CA GLY A 101 5.62 5.07 -10.04
C GLY A 101 5.56 6.60 -9.88
N MET A 102 5.47 7.11 -8.64
CA MET A 102 5.28 8.53 -8.37
C MET A 102 6.41 9.16 -7.56
N SER A 103 6.57 10.48 -7.66
CA SER A 103 7.56 11.20 -6.86
C SER A 103 7.21 11.15 -5.37
N TYR A 104 8.24 11.06 -4.52
CA TYR A 104 8.08 11.12 -3.07
C TYR A 104 7.29 12.36 -2.62
N ARG A 105 7.54 13.53 -3.23
CA ARG A 105 6.80 14.77 -2.95
C ARG A 105 5.30 14.61 -3.21
N ARG A 106 4.88 13.94 -4.28
CA ARG A 106 3.46 13.68 -4.58
C ARG A 106 2.82 12.76 -3.54
N ALA A 107 3.48 11.66 -3.19
CA ALA A 107 2.99 10.75 -2.16
C ALA A 107 2.89 11.44 -0.78
N TRP A 108 3.88 12.26 -0.43
CA TRP A 108 3.92 13.00 0.84
C TRP A 108 2.79 14.03 0.93
N LEU A 109 2.55 14.81 -0.14
CA LEU A 109 1.42 15.75 -0.23
C LEU A 109 0.06 15.05 -0.13
N LEU A 110 -0.10 13.88 -0.76
CA LEU A 110 -1.32 13.08 -0.65
C LEU A 110 -1.55 12.57 0.78
N VAL A 111 -0.50 12.12 1.48
CA VAL A 111 -0.58 11.72 2.89
C VAL A 111 -0.89 12.90 3.80
N GLU A 112 -0.31 14.07 3.55
CA GLU A 112 -0.59 15.28 4.32
C GLU A 112 -2.03 15.77 4.14
N ALA A 113 -2.53 15.82 2.90
CA ALA A 113 -3.92 16.11 2.60
C ALA A 113 -4.86 15.12 3.30
N MET A 114 -4.62 13.81 3.18
CA MET A 114 -5.42 12.78 3.87
C MET A 114 -5.38 12.91 5.40
N ASN A 115 -4.26 13.32 6.00
CA ASN A 115 -4.19 13.52 7.44
C ASN A 115 -4.94 14.78 7.93
N HIS A 116 -5.27 15.71 7.03
CA HIS A 116 -6.01 16.95 7.32
C HIS A 116 -7.49 16.87 6.90
N GLU A 117 -7.82 16.12 5.85
CA GLU A 117 -9.19 15.90 5.34
C GLU A 117 -10.06 15.04 6.27
N PHE A 118 -9.46 14.35 7.26
CA PHE A 118 -10.14 13.39 8.13
C PHE A 118 -10.04 13.77 9.61
N ARG A 119 -11.02 13.33 10.40
CA ARG A 119 -11.14 13.61 11.85
C ARG A 119 -9.99 13.06 12.71
N GLU A 120 -9.25 12.09 12.20
CA GLU A 120 -8.02 11.53 12.78
C GLU A 120 -7.01 11.32 11.65
N PRO A 121 -5.69 11.46 11.89
CA PRO A 121 -4.67 11.19 10.88
C PRO A 121 -4.79 9.77 10.32
N LEU A 122 -4.66 9.60 9.00
CA LEU A 122 -4.66 8.27 8.39
C LEU A 122 -3.30 7.57 8.52
N VAL A 123 -2.22 8.33 8.50
CA VAL A 123 -0.84 7.81 8.54
C VAL A 123 -0.06 8.45 9.68
N SER A 124 0.39 7.64 10.62
CA SER A 124 1.39 8.03 11.63
C SER A 124 2.78 7.98 11.01
N ARG A 125 3.68 8.87 11.47
CA ARG A 125 5.08 8.91 11.03
C ARG A 125 5.98 8.83 12.26
N HIS A 126 6.97 7.94 12.22
CA HIS A 126 8.00 7.85 13.25
C HIS A 126 9.28 8.51 12.73
N ILE A 127 9.75 9.55 13.43
CA ILE A 127 11.06 10.14 13.19
C ILE A 127 12.10 9.16 13.72
N GLY A 128 12.75 8.43 12.81
CA GLY A 128 13.81 7.50 13.16
C GLY A 128 15.17 8.15 13.18
N GLY A 129 15.96 7.83 14.21
CA GLY A 129 17.41 8.06 14.22
C GLY A 129 18.12 7.03 13.34
N VAL A 130 19.16 6.39 13.87
CA VAL A 130 20.08 5.48 13.15
C VAL A 130 19.36 4.37 12.35
N SER A 131 18.19 3.92 12.77
CA SER A 131 17.39 2.87 12.11
C SER A 131 16.49 3.34 10.96
N GLY A 132 16.43 4.64 10.67
CA GLY A 132 15.59 5.23 9.63
C GLY A 132 14.14 5.50 10.06
N GLY A 133 13.53 6.55 9.47
CA GLY A 133 12.14 6.93 9.75
C GLY A 133 11.11 6.08 9.00
N GLY A 134 9.97 5.84 9.66
CA GLY A 134 8.90 4.96 9.17
C GLY A 134 7.54 5.66 9.09
N ALA A 135 6.58 5.02 8.42
CA ALA A 135 5.19 5.44 8.32
C ALA A 135 4.26 4.24 8.39
N GLN A 136 3.19 4.33 9.17
CA GLN A 136 2.22 3.26 9.41
C GLN A 136 0.80 3.80 9.31
N LEU A 137 -0.18 2.95 9.01
CA LEU A 137 -1.58 3.32 9.09
C LEU A 137 -2.00 3.43 10.56
N THR A 138 -2.88 4.38 10.85
CA THR A 138 -3.56 4.42 12.16
C THR A 138 -4.70 3.40 12.20
N PRO A 139 -5.17 2.99 13.39
CA PRO A 139 -6.37 2.16 13.51
C PRO A 139 -7.60 2.81 12.84
N PHE A 140 -7.68 4.13 12.83
CA PHE A 140 -8.71 4.88 12.11
C PHE A 140 -8.62 4.67 10.59
N ALA A 141 -7.42 4.71 10.00
CA ALA A 141 -7.25 4.39 8.57
C ALA A 141 -7.58 2.93 8.25
N GLN A 142 -7.21 1.97 9.10
CA GLN A 142 -7.50 0.56 8.88
C GLN A 142 -9.02 0.29 8.87
N ASN A 143 -9.77 0.94 9.77
CA ASN A 143 -11.22 0.88 9.76
C ASN A 143 -11.82 1.55 8.51
N LEU A 144 -11.28 2.69 8.08
CA LEU A 144 -11.71 3.39 6.86
C LEU A 144 -11.48 2.56 5.59
N THR A 145 -10.32 1.92 5.45
CA THR A 145 -10.02 1.06 4.30
C THR A 145 -10.92 -0.16 4.28
N ALA A 146 -11.12 -0.83 5.43
CA ALA A 146 -12.02 -1.97 5.56
C ALA A 146 -13.49 -1.62 5.20
N HIS A 147 -14.01 -0.46 5.65
CA HIS A 147 -15.35 -0.01 5.26
C HIS A 147 -15.47 0.25 3.75
N TYR A 148 -14.44 0.85 3.14
CA TYR A 148 -14.42 1.08 1.70
C TYR A 148 -14.38 -0.24 0.91
N ASP A 149 -13.61 -1.23 1.38
CA ASP A 149 -13.53 -2.56 0.74
C ASP A 149 -14.87 -3.30 0.81
N THR A 150 -15.59 -3.24 1.94
CA THR A 150 -16.94 -3.78 2.08
C THR A 150 -17.92 -3.10 1.11
N LEU A 151 -17.92 -1.77 1.04
CA LEU A 151 -18.76 -1.00 0.11
C LEU A 151 -18.52 -1.41 -1.36
N ILE A 152 -17.25 -1.54 -1.78
CA ILE A 152 -16.93 -1.99 -3.14
C ILE A 152 -17.39 -3.42 -3.39
N LYS A 153 -17.27 -4.32 -2.41
CA LYS A 153 -17.74 -5.71 -2.51
C LYS A 153 -19.25 -5.78 -2.68
N GLU A 154 -20.02 -5.00 -1.91
CA GLU A 154 -21.48 -4.94 -1.99
C GLU A 154 -21.94 -4.40 -3.35
N ILE A 155 -21.36 -3.28 -3.82
CA ILE A 155 -21.69 -2.71 -5.12
C ILE A 155 -21.35 -3.69 -6.26
N ARG A 156 -20.19 -4.38 -6.19
CA ARG A 156 -19.84 -5.43 -7.16
C ARG A 156 -20.84 -6.57 -7.16
N SER A 157 -21.24 -7.09 -6.00
CA SER A 157 -22.23 -8.16 -5.92
C SER A 157 -23.58 -7.78 -6.53
N LEU A 158 -23.97 -6.50 -6.46
CA LEU A 158 -25.18 -5.99 -7.12
C LEU A 158 -24.99 -5.86 -8.63
N LEU A 159 -23.82 -5.38 -9.09
CA LEU A 159 -23.50 -5.30 -10.51
C LEU A 159 -23.37 -6.68 -11.15
N ASP A 160 -22.74 -7.65 -10.48
CA ASP A 160 -22.60 -9.04 -10.94
C ASP A 160 -23.97 -9.72 -11.12
N ALA A 161 -24.98 -9.32 -10.34
CA ALA A 161 -26.36 -9.82 -10.45
C ALA A 161 -27.15 -9.18 -11.60
N HIS A 162 -26.93 -7.91 -11.91
CA HIS A 162 -27.75 -7.16 -12.89
C HIS A 162 -27.10 -6.92 -14.25
N VAL A 163 -25.77 -6.92 -14.35
CA VAL A 163 -25.06 -6.70 -15.61
C VAL A 163 -25.32 -7.82 -16.64
N PRO A 164 -25.43 -9.11 -16.29
CA PRO A 164 -25.77 -10.17 -17.25
C PRO A 164 -27.14 -9.97 -17.94
N THR A 165 -28.10 -9.27 -17.33
CA THR A 165 -29.38 -8.94 -17.98
C THR A 165 -29.19 -8.06 -19.23
N PHE A 166 -28.08 -7.32 -19.33
CA PHE A 166 -27.78 -6.53 -20.52
C PHE A 166 -27.41 -7.39 -21.73
N ASP A 167 -26.99 -8.65 -21.56
CA ASP A 167 -26.67 -9.57 -22.66
C ASP A 167 -27.83 -9.66 -23.67
N ALA A 168 -29.07 -9.76 -23.18
CA ALA A 168 -30.28 -9.82 -24.00
C ALA A 168 -30.50 -8.58 -24.90
N TYR A 169 -29.89 -7.45 -24.56
CA TYR A 169 -29.96 -6.19 -25.34
C TYR A 169 -28.74 -5.98 -26.25
N LEU A 170 -27.71 -6.82 -26.16
CA LEU A 170 -26.51 -6.73 -27.00
C LEU A 170 -26.73 -7.43 -28.35
N LYS A 171 -26.19 -6.84 -29.43
CA LYS A 171 -26.31 -7.32 -30.81
C LYS A 171 -25.80 -8.75 -31.10
N GLY A 172 -25.16 -9.40 -30.12
CA GLY A 172 -24.65 -10.77 -30.20
C GLY A 172 -24.93 -11.61 -28.95
N GLY A 173 -25.78 -11.14 -28.03
CA GLY A 173 -26.15 -11.90 -26.84
C GLY A 173 -27.16 -13.01 -27.16
N LYS A 174 -27.22 -14.02 -26.29
CA LYS A 174 -28.35 -14.97 -26.31
C LYS A 174 -29.54 -14.30 -25.61
N ALA A 175 -30.72 -14.43 -26.20
CA ALA A 175 -31.95 -14.03 -25.54
C ALA A 175 -32.15 -14.88 -24.27
N VAL A 176 -31.95 -14.26 -23.11
CA VAL A 176 -32.49 -14.72 -21.83
C VAL A 176 -33.75 -13.89 -21.62
N ASP A 177 -34.89 -14.58 -21.46
CA ASP A 177 -36.21 -13.93 -21.37
C ASP A 177 -36.30 -13.12 -20.07
N PRO A 178 -36.68 -11.83 -20.09
CA PRO A 178 -36.61 -10.97 -18.91
C PRO A 178 -37.69 -11.23 -17.83
N ASP A 179 -38.62 -12.16 -18.06
CA ASP A 179 -39.80 -12.43 -17.21
C ASP A 179 -39.63 -13.61 -16.23
N GLU A 180 -38.42 -14.15 -16.02
CA GLU A 180 -38.16 -15.33 -15.14
C GLU A 180 -37.41 -14.99 -13.83
N VAL A 181 -37.73 -13.85 -13.20
CA VAL A 181 -37.25 -13.41 -11.86
C VAL A 181 -38.37 -13.25 -10.83
#